data_AF-A0A534TWQ1-F1
#
_entry.id   AF-A0A534TWQ1-F1
#
_cell.length_a   1.000
_cell.length_b   1.000
_cell.length_c   1.000
_cell.angle_alpha   90.00
_cell.angle_beta   90.00
_cell.angle_gamma   90.00
#
_symmetry.space_group_name_H-M   'P 1'
#
loop_
_entity.id
_entity.type
_entity.pdbx_description
1 polymer ?
#
loop_
_entity_poly.entity_id
_entity_poly.type
_entity_poly.pdbx_seq_one_letter_code
_entity_poly.pdbx_strand_id
1 'polypeptide(L)'
;MSIIAAVLAVASPSRLDARDFQLLALDDANTLVRFDSARPGDATVTNLHGVRGTLIGIDVRPANRLVYGISSANDVYTIDPTTGVARVISTLTVPFDAGPRSGIDFNPQTDRLRLVGGNGQNLRVHVDLGAAAVDAPLRYAPTDANAGRRPAIAAAAYTNAVANAPATKLYDIDSDLDVLALQDPPNDGLLVTVGSLGADFGPLAGFDIVSEKGVDRAFAVCGSTLYEIDLGTGAARALGVVGVPASRNLVGLTILPDANDGRK
;
A
#
# COMPACT_ATOMS: atom_id res chain seq x y z
N MET A 1 -52.83 12.52 -35.15
CA MET A 1 -51.39 12.24 -35.25
C MET A 1 -50.83 12.20 -33.83
N SER A 2 -50.73 11.02 -33.23
CA SER A 2 -50.08 10.85 -31.92
C SER A 2 -48.64 10.44 -32.16
N ILE A 3 -47.70 11.28 -31.72
CA ILE A 3 -46.27 10.98 -31.75
C ILE A 3 -45.96 10.16 -30.49
N ILE A 4 -45.63 8.88 -30.68
CA ILE A 4 -45.07 8.04 -29.62
C ILE A 4 -43.58 8.36 -29.55
N ALA A 5 -43.15 8.99 -28.45
CA ALA A 5 -41.74 9.18 -28.14
C ALA A 5 -41.17 7.85 -27.62
N ALA A 6 -40.31 7.21 -28.41
CA ALA A 6 -39.52 6.07 -27.97
C ALA A 6 -38.40 6.57 -27.05
N VAL A 7 -38.50 6.27 -25.75
CA VAL A 7 -37.40 6.46 -24.80
C VAL A 7 -36.41 5.34 -25.03
N LEU A 8 -35.24 5.68 -25.59
CA LEU A 8 -34.11 4.78 -25.71
C LEU A 8 -33.45 4.67 -24.31
N ALA A 9 -33.72 3.56 -23.62
CA ALA A 9 -32.99 3.23 -22.39
C ALA A 9 -31.55 2.87 -22.78
N VAL A 10 -30.61 3.78 -22.53
CA VAL A 10 -29.17 3.46 -22.59
C VAL A 10 -28.88 2.58 -21.39
N ALA A 11 -28.71 1.28 -21.62
CA ALA A 11 -28.24 0.36 -20.60
C ALA A 11 -26.84 0.83 -20.16
N SER A 12 -26.71 1.28 -18.91
CA SER A 12 -25.40 1.46 -18.29
C SER A 12 -24.68 0.11 -18.29
N PRO A 13 -23.37 0.05 -18.57
CA PRO A 13 -22.63 -1.20 -18.43
C PRO A 13 -22.81 -1.70 -17.01
N SER A 14 -23.33 -2.91 -16.88
CA SER A 14 -23.54 -3.60 -15.61
C SER A 14 -22.21 -3.73 -14.88
N ARG A 15 -22.12 -3.15 -13.68
CA ARG A 15 -20.98 -3.17 -12.72
C ARG A 15 -20.64 -4.57 -12.18
N LEU A 16 -21.06 -5.64 -12.85
CA LEU A 16 -21.26 -6.97 -12.25
C LEU A 16 -19.98 -7.77 -11.92
N ASP A 17 -18.77 -7.22 -12.09
CA ASP A 17 -17.51 -7.94 -11.77
C ASP A 17 -16.50 -7.15 -10.90
N ALA A 18 -16.85 -5.96 -10.40
CA ALA A 18 -16.00 -5.30 -9.41
C ALA A 18 -16.32 -5.88 -8.03
N ARG A 19 -15.54 -6.86 -7.59
CA ARG A 19 -15.53 -7.18 -6.16
C ARG A 19 -14.98 -5.98 -5.41
N ASP A 20 -15.72 -5.58 -4.39
CA ASP A 20 -15.37 -4.51 -3.48
C ASP A 20 -14.36 -5.05 -2.45
N PHE A 21 -13.24 -4.35 -2.26
CA PHE A 21 -12.27 -4.66 -1.21
C PHE A 21 -12.46 -3.74 -0.02
N GLN A 22 -12.33 -4.29 1.18
CA GLN A 22 -12.21 -3.50 2.40
C GLN A 22 -10.76 -3.04 2.55
N LEU A 23 -10.54 -1.73 2.57
CA LEU A 23 -9.22 -1.14 2.76
C LEU A 23 -9.13 -0.49 4.13
N LEU A 24 -7.91 -0.46 4.65
CA LEU A 24 -7.52 0.26 5.85
C LEU A 24 -6.37 1.19 5.48
N ALA A 25 -6.60 2.49 5.61
CA ALA A 25 -5.54 3.49 5.48
C ALA A 25 -5.08 3.98 6.86
N LEU A 26 -3.85 4.46 6.91
CA LEU A 26 -3.28 5.24 8.01
C LEU A 26 -3.22 6.69 7.59
N ASP A 27 -3.65 7.63 8.44
CA ASP A 27 -3.47 9.06 8.20
C ASP A 27 -2.34 9.70 9.01
N ASP A 28 -1.97 10.92 8.65
CA ASP A 28 -0.94 11.73 9.32
C ASP A 28 -1.30 12.17 10.76
N ALA A 29 -2.52 11.86 11.21
CA ALA A 29 -2.98 12.02 12.57
C ALA A 29 -2.68 10.82 13.47
N ASN A 30 -2.14 9.74 12.89
CA ASN A 30 -2.06 8.44 13.54
C ASN A 30 -3.45 7.86 13.86
N THR A 31 -4.38 7.96 12.90
CA THR A 31 -5.69 7.29 12.94
C THR A 31 -5.84 6.31 11.78
N LEU A 32 -6.67 5.29 12.01
CA LEU A 32 -7.04 4.31 11.00
C LEU A 32 -8.32 4.74 10.29
N VAL A 33 -8.35 4.59 8.97
CA VAL A 33 -9.50 4.92 8.13
C VAL A 33 -9.88 3.69 7.32
N ARG A 34 -10.99 3.05 7.69
CA ARG A 34 -11.51 1.85 7.02
C ARG A 34 -12.61 2.23 6.03
N PHE A 35 -12.52 1.76 4.79
CA PHE A 35 -13.48 2.08 3.74
C PHE A 35 -13.55 0.98 2.68
N ASP A 36 -14.57 1.05 1.82
CA ASP A 36 -14.76 0.15 0.70
C ASP A 36 -14.18 0.76 -0.59
N SER A 37 -13.46 -0.02 -1.41
CA SER A 37 -12.88 0.45 -2.68
C SER A 37 -13.89 1.10 -3.64
N ALA A 38 -15.16 0.66 -3.62
CA ALA A 38 -16.20 1.21 -4.49
C ALA A 38 -16.92 2.42 -3.89
N ARG A 39 -16.75 2.66 -2.58
CA ARG A 39 -17.35 3.77 -1.82
C ARG A 39 -16.32 4.37 -0.84
N PRO A 40 -15.20 4.94 -1.34
CA PRO A 40 -14.14 5.45 -0.47
C PRO A 40 -14.62 6.58 0.47
N GLY A 41 -15.65 7.32 0.09
CA GLY A 41 -16.24 8.38 0.92
C GLY A 41 -16.98 7.87 2.16
N ASP A 42 -17.44 6.62 2.17
CA ASP A 42 -18.17 5.99 3.28
C ASP A 42 -17.16 5.33 4.25
N ALA A 43 -16.33 6.14 4.90
CA ALA A 43 -15.25 5.68 5.75
C ALA A 43 -15.59 5.67 7.25
N THR A 44 -15.00 4.73 7.98
CA THR A 44 -14.99 4.69 9.45
C THR A 44 -13.60 5.08 9.96
N VAL A 45 -13.54 6.06 10.85
CA VAL A 45 -12.28 6.53 11.46
C VAL A 45 -12.15 5.98 12.88
N THR A 46 -11.00 5.40 13.19
CA THR A 46 -10.67 4.82 14.50
C THR A 46 -9.34 5.36 15.00
N ASN A 47 -9.31 5.90 16.21
CA ASN A 47 -8.07 6.40 16.83
C ASN A 47 -7.14 5.24 17.22
N LEU A 48 -5.83 5.40 17.02
CA LEU A 48 -4.85 4.45 17.52
C LEU A 48 -4.55 4.66 19.01
N HIS A 49 -4.32 3.56 19.71
CA HIS A 49 -3.95 3.53 21.12
C HIS A 49 -2.75 2.61 21.35
N GLY A 50 -1.84 2.99 22.24
CA GLY A 50 -0.68 2.17 22.61
C GLY A 50 0.55 2.29 21.70
N VAL A 51 0.52 3.18 20.70
CA VAL A 51 1.67 3.47 19.83
C VAL A 51 2.61 4.47 20.50
N ARG A 52 3.91 4.19 20.49
CA ARG A 52 4.97 5.13 20.84
C ARG A 52 5.45 5.83 19.57
N GLY A 53 5.37 7.17 19.57
CA GLY A 53 5.58 7.97 18.36
C GLY A 53 4.36 7.93 17.44
N THR A 54 4.61 7.91 16.13
CA THR A 54 3.59 7.84 15.07
C THR A 54 3.88 6.64 14.18
N LEU A 55 2.85 5.96 13.68
CA LEU A 55 3.08 4.95 12.64
C LEU A 55 3.59 5.61 11.35
N ILE A 56 4.52 4.95 10.68
CA ILE A 56 5.06 5.36 9.37
C ILE A 56 4.45 4.53 8.22
N GLY A 57 3.82 3.39 8.54
CA GLY A 57 3.10 2.58 7.58
C GLY A 57 2.46 1.37 8.26
N ILE A 58 1.55 0.72 7.53
CA ILE A 58 0.82 -0.46 7.97
C ILE A 58 0.73 -1.46 6.82
N ASP A 59 0.68 -2.75 7.15
CA ASP A 59 0.37 -3.81 6.19
C ASP A 59 -0.20 -5.05 6.88
N VAL A 60 -0.99 -5.85 6.16
CA VAL A 60 -1.52 -7.15 6.60
C VAL A 60 -0.51 -8.25 6.27
N ARG A 61 -0.07 -9.00 7.28
CA ARG A 61 0.81 -10.16 7.07
C ARG A 61 0.02 -11.32 6.46
N PRO A 62 0.31 -11.80 5.23
CA PRO A 62 -0.48 -12.86 4.60
C PRO A 62 -0.50 -14.17 5.38
N ALA A 63 0.55 -14.47 6.13
CA ALA A 63 0.69 -15.73 6.90
C ALA A 63 -0.25 -15.85 8.10
N ASN A 64 -0.66 -14.73 8.73
CA ASN A 64 -1.52 -14.75 9.92
C ASN A 64 -2.69 -13.77 9.88
N ARG A 65 -2.78 -12.96 8.82
CA ARG A 65 -3.87 -12.02 8.52
C ARG A 65 -4.04 -10.90 9.55
N LEU A 66 -3.02 -10.66 10.37
CA LEU A 66 -3.02 -9.53 11.31
C LEU A 66 -2.49 -8.27 10.62
N VAL A 67 -3.02 -7.11 11.03
CA VAL A 67 -2.47 -5.82 10.64
C VAL A 67 -1.23 -5.55 11.49
N TYR A 68 -0.12 -5.25 10.82
CA TYR A 68 1.11 -4.78 11.43
C TYR A 68 1.34 -3.32 11.09
N GLY A 69 2.13 -2.64 11.92
CA GLY A 69 2.63 -1.31 11.63
C GLY A 69 3.99 -1.08 12.27
N ILE A 70 4.76 -0.15 11.72
CA ILE A 70 6.05 0.29 12.28
C ILE A 70 5.89 1.74 12.69
N SER A 71 6.41 2.13 13.86
CA SER A 71 6.42 3.53 14.29
C SER A 71 7.73 4.25 14.00
N SER A 72 7.69 5.58 14.05
CA SER A 72 8.86 6.47 14.04
C SER A 72 9.82 6.24 15.21
N ALA A 73 9.38 5.48 16.20
CA ALA A 73 10.19 5.03 17.32
C ALA A 73 10.85 3.64 17.07
N ASN A 74 10.71 3.11 15.85
CA ASN A 74 11.16 1.81 15.37
C ASN A 74 10.52 0.60 16.07
N ASP A 75 9.39 0.79 16.74
CA ASP A 75 8.62 -0.31 17.30
C ASP A 75 7.71 -0.92 16.24
N VAL A 76 7.66 -2.25 16.21
CA VAL A 76 6.76 -3.04 15.38
C VAL A 76 5.54 -3.41 16.20
N TYR A 77 4.35 -3.14 15.68
CA TYR A 77 3.07 -3.38 16.33
C TYR A 77 2.25 -4.40 15.57
N THR A 78 1.40 -5.13 16.29
CA THR A 78 0.13 -5.64 15.75
C THR A 78 -0.98 -4.69 16.13
N ILE A 79 -1.98 -4.53 15.27
CA ILE A 79 -3.03 -3.52 15.39
C ILE A 79 -4.39 -4.18 15.16
N ASP A 80 -5.34 -3.92 16.05
CA ASP A 80 -6.74 -4.25 15.83
C ASP A 80 -7.40 -3.13 14.98
N PRO A 81 -7.83 -3.42 13.73
CA PRO A 81 -8.37 -2.39 12.84
C PRO A 81 -9.78 -1.91 13.22
N THR A 82 -10.44 -2.56 14.19
CA THR A 82 -11.76 -2.16 14.70
C THR A 82 -11.61 -1.28 15.93
N THR A 83 -10.76 -1.68 16.87
CA THR A 83 -10.61 -0.99 18.17
C THR A 83 -9.47 0.02 18.19
N GLY A 84 -8.52 -0.04 17.24
CA GLY A 84 -7.33 0.80 17.18
C GLY A 84 -6.27 0.46 18.24
N VAL A 85 -6.45 -0.62 19.00
CA VAL A 85 -5.47 -1.05 19.99
C VAL A 85 -4.24 -1.63 19.28
N ALA A 86 -3.09 -0.98 19.46
CA ALA A 86 -1.80 -1.45 18.99
C ALA A 86 -1.02 -2.11 20.15
N ARG A 87 -0.37 -3.25 19.86
CA ARG A 87 0.50 -3.97 20.81
C ARG A 87 1.87 -4.15 20.20
N VAL A 88 2.89 -3.68 20.93
CA VAL A 88 4.29 -3.87 20.51
C VAL A 88 4.63 -5.36 20.48
N ILE A 89 5.27 -5.78 19.39
CA ILE A 89 5.78 -7.15 19.18
C ILE A 89 7.29 -7.18 19.30
N SER A 90 7.96 -6.20 18.69
CA SER A 90 9.42 -6.09 18.68
C SER A 90 9.85 -4.65 18.39
N THR A 91 11.16 -4.40 18.38
CA THR A 91 11.77 -3.12 17.97
C THR A 91 12.85 -3.42 16.94
N LEU A 92 12.93 -2.62 15.88
CA LEU A 92 13.89 -2.86 14.81
C LEU A 92 15.34 -2.81 15.33
N THR A 93 16.15 -3.81 14.97
CA THR A 93 17.58 -3.86 15.31
C THR A 93 18.41 -2.88 14.48
N VAL A 94 17.91 -2.51 13.31
CA VAL A 94 18.45 -1.44 12.46
C VAL A 94 17.39 -0.34 12.39
N PRO A 95 17.71 0.89 12.79
CA PRO A 95 16.75 1.98 12.75
C PRO A 95 16.41 2.34 11.30
N PHE A 96 15.13 2.63 11.08
CA PHE A 96 14.65 3.29 9.88
C PHE A 96 14.67 4.81 10.09
N ASP A 97 15.29 5.54 9.16
CA ASP A 97 15.58 6.97 9.30
C ASP A 97 15.06 7.83 8.14
N ALA A 98 14.22 7.26 7.26
CA ALA A 98 13.61 7.99 6.15
C ALA A 98 12.35 8.80 6.53
N GLY A 99 11.91 8.74 7.79
CA GLY A 99 10.72 9.44 8.28
C GLY A 99 9.41 8.81 7.77
N PRO A 100 8.32 9.59 7.64
CA PRO A 100 7.01 9.06 7.24
C PRO A 100 6.86 8.78 5.74
N ARG A 101 7.86 9.13 4.91
CA ARG A 101 7.91 8.73 3.49
C ARG A 101 8.49 7.32 3.42
N SER A 102 7.62 6.31 3.48
CA SER A 102 8.02 4.91 3.54
C SER A 102 7.05 3.97 2.84
N GLY A 103 7.60 2.95 2.17
CA GLY A 103 6.86 1.78 1.72
C GLY A 103 7.07 0.62 2.70
N ILE A 104 5.98 -0.01 3.14
CA ILE A 104 5.98 -1.18 4.01
C ILE A 104 5.07 -2.23 3.40
N ASP A 105 5.58 -3.43 3.18
CA ASP A 105 4.77 -4.54 2.67
C ASP A 105 5.38 -5.91 2.99
N PHE A 106 4.57 -6.90 3.33
CA PHE A 106 5.01 -8.26 3.54
C PHE A 106 5.22 -8.98 2.22
N ASN A 107 6.42 -9.51 2.01
CA ASN A 107 6.66 -10.48 0.96
C ASN A 107 5.97 -11.82 1.32
N PRO A 108 4.92 -12.25 0.61
CA PRO A 108 4.16 -13.46 0.95
C PRO A 108 4.92 -14.78 0.74
N GLN A 109 5.99 -14.76 -0.06
CA GLN A 109 6.83 -15.92 -0.32
C GLN A 109 7.84 -16.17 0.81
N THR A 110 8.43 -15.11 1.37
CA THR A 110 9.49 -15.21 2.38
C THR A 110 9.01 -14.90 3.79
N ASP A 111 7.79 -14.41 3.94
CA ASP A 111 7.21 -13.98 5.21
C ASP A 111 8.13 -12.98 5.93
N ARG A 112 8.61 -12.00 5.17
CA ARG A 112 9.44 -10.88 5.64
C ARG A 112 8.83 -9.58 5.17
N LEU A 113 8.86 -8.59 6.04
CA LEU A 113 8.41 -7.24 5.71
C LEU A 113 9.54 -6.48 5.01
N ARG A 114 9.25 -5.92 3.85
CA ARG A 114 10.10 -4.94 3.18
C ARG A 114 9.76 -3.58 3.76
N LEU A 115 10.79 -2.81 4.11
CA LEU A 115 10.66 -1.43 4.56
C LEU A 115 11.64 -0.59 3.73
N VAL A 116 11.09 0.25 2.87
CA VAL A 116 11.84 1.15 1.99
C VAL A 116 11.54 2.60 2.32
N GLY A 117 12.51 3.48 2.10
CA GLY A 117 12.38 4.89 2.42
C GLY A 117 12.73 5.80 1.25
N GLY A 118 12.18 7.00 1.28
CA GLY A 118 12.53 8.06 0.32
C GLY A 118 13.98 8.53 0.40
N ASN A 119 14.76 8.03 1.38
CA ASN A 119 16.19 8.25 1.44
C ASN A 119 17.04 7.18 0.71
N GLY A 120 16.39 6.18 0.10
CA GLY A 120 17.02 5.03 -0.55
C GLY A 120 17.30 3.86 0.39
N GLN A 121 16.96 3.97 1.69
CA GLN A 121 17.08 2.88 2.64
C GLN A 121 16.18 1.72 2.23
N ASN A 122 16.71 0.50 2.33
CA ASN A 122 16.05 -0.72 1.88
C ASN A 122 16.30 -1.81 2.94
N LEU A 123 15.30 -2.08 3.76
CA LEU A 123 15.38 -3.01 4.87
C LEU A 123 14.49 -4.23 4.64
N ARG A 124 14.96 -5.39 5.09
CA ARG A 124 14.17 -6.61 5.14
C ARG A 124 14.07 -7.09 6.57
N VAL A 125 12.84 -7.15 7.08
CA VAL A 125 12.52 -7.21 8.51
C VAL A 125 11.84 -8.53 8.87
N HIS A 126 12.32 -9.16 9.94
CA HIS A 126 11.62 -10.23 10.66
C HIS A 126 10.82 -9.62 11.82
N VAL A 127 9.53 -9.37 11.59
CA VAL A 127 8.68 -8.62 12.53
C VAL A 127 8.59 -9.22 13.94
N ASP A 128 8.63 -10.56 14.08
CA ASP A 128 8.52 -11.19 15.40
C ASP A 128 9.77 -10.98 16.28
N LEU A 129 10.92 -10.69 15.67
CA LEU A 129 12.20 -10.51 16.36
C LEU A 129 12.72 -9.07 16.28
N GLY A 130 12.15 -8.24 15.39
CA GLY A 130 12.67 -6.92 15.05
C GLY A 130 13.98 -6.97 14.25
N ALA A 131 14.51 -8.15 13.97
CA ALA A 131 15.75 -8.31 13.23
C ALA A 131 15.59 -7.76 11.80
N ALA A 132 16.40 -6.76 11.46
CA ALA A 132 16.40 -6.11 10.16
C ALA A 132 17.75 -6.31 9.46
N ALA A 133 17.70 -6.76 8.21
CA ALA A 133 18.86 -6.77 7.32
C ALA A 133 18.85 -5.49 6.46
N VAL A 134 20.03 -4.89 6.29
CA VAL A 134 20.24 -3.79 5.34
C VAL A 134 20.57 -4.40 3.99
N ASP A 135 19.67 -4.25 3.03
CA ASP A 135 19.90 -4.65 1.64
C ASP A 135 20.54 -3.48 0.85
N ALA A 136 20.87 -3.70 -0.43
CA ALA A 136 21.49 -2.65 -1.22
C ALA A 136 20.55 -1.43 -1.37
N PRO A 137 21.08 -0.18 -1.32
CA PRO A 137 20.27 1.02 -1.46
C PRO A 137 19.50 1.06 -2.78
N LEU A 138 18.32 1.65 -2.74
CA LEU A 138 17.47 1.82 -3.92
C LEU A 138 18.17 2.68 -4.97
N ARG A 139 18.17 2.20 -6.21
CA ARG A 139 18.67 2.91 -7.39
C ARG A 139 17.97 2.44 -8.65
N TYR A 140 17.75 3.35 -9.60
CA TYR A 140 17.34 2.96 -10.94
C TYR A 140 18.44 2.19 -11.66
N ALA A 141 18.04 1.19 -12.43
CA ALA A 141 18.97 0.37 -13.19
C ALA A 141 19.78 1.22 -14.19
N PRO A 142 21.02 0.84 -14.52
CA PRO A 142 21.84 1.62 -15.46
C PRO A 142 21.21 1.80 -16.85
N THR A 143 20.33 0.88 -17.25
CA THR A 143 19.58 0.91 -18.52
C THR A 143 18.20 1.53 -18.39
N ASP A 144 17.79 1.93 -17.19
CA ASP A 144 16.48 2.53 -16.94
C ASP A 144 16.43 3.98 -17.44
N ALA A 145 15.24 4.46 -17.82
CA ALA A 145 15.04 5.85 -18.23
C ALA A 145 15.40 6.87 -17.13
N ASN A 146 15.31 6.45 -15.86
CA ASN A 146 15.64 7.26 -14.69
C ASN A 146 17.02 6.94 -14.10
N ALA A 147 17.90 6.27 -14.85
CA ALA A 147 19.27 5.97 -14.41
C ALA A 147 19.99 7.22 -13.86
N GLY A 148 20.63 7.08 -12.69
CA GLY A 148 21.34 8.17 -12.03
C GLY A 148 20.46 9.16 -11.25
N ARG A 149 19.12 9.08 -11.38
CA ARG A 149 18.19 9.78 -10.48
C ARG A 149 18.16 9.07 -9.13
N ARG A 150 18.05 9.83 -8.06
CA ARG A 150 17.88 9.29 -6.71
C ARG A 150 16.41 8.92 -6.51
N PRO A 151 16.09 7.66 -6.16
CA PRO A 151 14.70 7.28 -5.92
C PRO A 151 14.13 7.99 -4.69
N ALA A 152 12.85 8.35 -4.78
CA ALA A 152 12.08 8.94 -3.68
C ALA A 152 10.82 8.12 -3.41
N ILE A 153 11.01 6.85 -3.02
CA ILE A 153 9.90 5.91 -2.82
C ILE A 153 9.01 6.36 -1.66
N ALA A 154 7.71 6.46 -1.93
CA ALA A 154 6.68 6.85 -0.96
C ALA A 154 5.80 5.67 -0.54
N ALA A 155 5.69 4.62 -1.35
CA ALA A 155 4.94 3.40 -1.03
C ALA A 155 5.46 2.20 -1.83
N ALA A 156 5.20 0.98 -1.36
CA ALA A 156 5.65 -0.26 -1.98
C ALA A 156 4.65 -1.38 -1.70
N ALA A 157 4.49 -2.34 -2.62
CA ALA A 157 3.58 -3.49 -2.45
C ALA A 157 4.04 -4.72 -3.25
N TYR A 158 3.87 -5.92 -2.67
CA TYR A 158 4.12 -7.19 -3.35
C TYR A 158 2.86 -7.77 -4.00
N THR A 159 3.03 -8.37 -5.17
CA THR A 159 2.00 -9.23 -5.77
C THR A 159 1.86 -10.57 -5.05
N ASN A 160 0.80 -11.31 -5.39
CA ASN A 160 0.49 -12.63 -4.84
C ASN A 160 0.36 -12.61 -3.31
N ALA A 161 -0.41 -11.68 -2.74
CA ALA A 161 -0.65 -11.50 -1.30
C ALA A 161 -1.46 -12.66 -0.65
N VAL A 162 -0.94 -13.88 -0.79
CA VAL A 162 -1.44 -15.14 -0.26
C VAL A 162 -0.30 -15.88 0.43
N ALA A 163 -0.55 -16.51 1.57
CA ALA A 163 0.49 -17.19 2.33
C ALA A 163 1.25 -18.22 1.47
N ASN A 164 2.58 -18.22 1.57
CA ASN A 164 3.48 -19.11 0.84
C ASN A 164 3.36 -19.00 -0.69
N ALA A 165 3.19 -17.78 -1.20
CA ALA A 165 3.13 -17.53 -2.63
C ALA A 165 4.36 -18.13 -3.34
N PRO A 166 4.18 -18.77 -4.51
CA PRO A 166 5.30 -19.42 -5.22
C PRO A 166 6.27 -18.41 -5.83
N ALA A 167 5.80 -17.20 -6.13
CA ALA A 167 6.59 -16.10 -6.66
C ALA A 167 5.92 -14.76 -6.28
N THR A 168 6.72 -13.71 -6.22
CA THR A 168 6.27 -12.35 -5.88
C THR A 168 6.98 -11.34 -6.77
N LYS A 169 6.35 -10.19 -6.97
CA LYS A 169 6.97 -9.01 -7.60
C LYS A 169 6.76 -7.82 -6.66
N LEU A 170 7.81 -7.04 -6.43
CA LEU A 170 7.73 -5.82 -5.63
C LEU A 170 7.58 -4.62 -6.55
N TYR A 171 6.54 -3.83 -6.34
CA TYR A 171 6.31 -2.58 -7.03
C TYR A 171 6.45 -1.41 -6.05
N ASP A 172 7.07 -0.33 -6.51
CA ASP A 172 7.29 0.89 -5.76
C ASP A 172 6.64 2.09 -6.46
N ILE A 173 6.14 3.04 -5.66
CA ILE A 173 5.70 4.35 -6.12
C ILE A 173 6.80 5.35 -5.80
N ASP A 174 7.44 5.90 -6.84
CA ASP A 174 8.37 7.03 -6.71
C ASP A 174 7.60 8.33 -6.91
N SER A 175 7.48 9.10 -5.83
CA SER A 175 6.63 10.29 -5.80
C SER A 175 7.34 11.56 -6.31
N ASP A 176 8.67 11.54 -6.48
CA ASP A 176 9.35 12.70 -7.07
C ASP A 176 9.38 12.60 -8.61
N LEU A 177 9.18 11.40 -9.14
CA LEU A 177 9.17 11.10 -10.58
C LEU A 177 7.77 10.74 -11.12
N ASP A 178 6.77 10.61 -10.24
CA ASP A 178 5.41 10.17 -10.57
C ASP A 178 5.38 8.90 -11.43
N VAL A 179 6.15 7.89 -11.01
CA VAL A 179 6.24 6.60 -11.72
C VAL A 179 5.97 5.43 -10.80
N LEU A 180 5.38 4.39 -11.40
CA LEU A 180 5.45 3.04 -10.87
C LEU A 180 6.77 2.41 -11.31
N ALA A 181 7.50 1.82 -10.38
CA ALA A 181 8.71 1.06 -10.65
C ALA A 181 8.55 -0.39 -10.15
N LEU A 182 9.23 -1.33 -10.82
CA LEU A 182 9.43 -2.69 -10.37
C LEU A 182 10.79 -2.77 -9.66
N GLN A 183 10.82 -3.26 -8.43
CA GLN A 183 12.06 -3.51 -7.69
C GLN A 183 12.50 -4.96 -7.88
N ASP A 184 13.42 -5.21 -8.81
CA ASP A 184 13.83 -6.56 -9.19
C ASP A 184 15.34 -6.63 -9.50
N PRO A 185 16.15 -7.38 -8.71
CA PRO A 185 15.77 -8.06 -7.47
C PRO A 185 15.57 -7.09 -6.28
N PRO A 186 14.64 -7.37 -5.34
CA PRO A 186 14.42 -6.52 -4.16
C PRO A 186 15.66 -6.29 -3.29
N ASN A 187 16.45 -7.34 -3.03
CA ASN A 187 17.64 -7.23 -2.17
C ASN A 187 18.79 -6.43 -2.82
N ASP A 188 18.76 -6.32 -4.16
CA ASP A 188 19.74 -5.55 -4.91
C ASP A 188 19.34 -4.07 -5.02
N GLY A 189 18.13 -3.71 -4.56
CA GLY A 189 17.59 -2.34 -4.59
C GLY A 189 17.42 -1.79 -6.01
N LEU A 190 17.34 -2.66 -7.02
CA LEU A 190 17.33 -2.25 -8.42
C LEU A 190 15.90 -1.91 -8.86
N LEU A 191 15.69 -0.68 -9.32
CA LEU A 191 14.41 -0.21 -9.83
C LEU A 191 14.40 -0.17 -11.36
N VAL A 192 13.32 -0.68 -11.95
CA VAL A 192 13.01 -0.58 -13.37
C VAL A 192 11.67 0.11 -13.51
N THR A 193 11.63 1.24 -14.20
CA THR A 193 10.43 2.04 -14.42
C THR A 193 9.43 1.23 -15.25
N VAL A 194 8.21 1.08 -14.73
CA VAL A 194 7.08 0.45 -15.44
C VAL A 194 6.39 1.49 -16.31
N GLY A 195 6.11 2.66 -15.74
CA GLY A 195 5.53 3.79 -16.46
C GLY A 195 5.05 4.89 -15.53
N SER A 196 4.55 5.98 -16.13
CA SER A 196 4.05 7.13 -15.37
C SER A 196 2.72 6.83 -14.70
N LEU A 197 2.55 7.31 -13.47
CA LEU A 197 1.29 7.31 -12.74
C LEU A 197 0.24 8.19 -13.42
N GLY A 198 0.64 9.23 -14.16
CA GLY A 198 -0.29 10.20 -14.75
C GLY A 198 -1.02 11.07 -13.73
N ALA A 199 -0.59 11.02 -12.46
CA ALA A 199 -1.07 11.82 -11.35
C ALA A 199 0.13 12.22 -10.47
N ASP A 200 0.03 13.39 -9.83
CA ASP A 200 1.05 13.94 -8.92
C ASP A 200 0.94 13.25 -7.55
N PHE A 201 1.89 12.37 -7.24
CA PHE A 201 1.96 11.65 -5.97
C PHE A 201 2.85 12.39 -4.97
N GLY A 202 2.30 12.65 -3.79
CA GLY A 202 3.03 13.29 -2.70
C GLY A 202 3.96 12.33 -1.93
N PRO A 203 4.78 12.87 -1.03
CA PRO A 203 5.68 12.10 -0.16
C PRO A 203 4.96 11.15 0.80
N LEU A 204 3.67 11.37 1.05
CA LEU A 204 2.83 10.53 1.89
C LEU A 204 1.85 9.81 0.98
N ALA A 205 2.01 8.50 0.88
CA ALA A 205 1.20 7.63 0.05
C ALA A 205 1.11 6.24 0.69
N GLY A 206 0.06 5.50 0.35
CA GLY A 206 -0.05 4.08 0.66
C GLY A 206 -0.25 3.29 -0.62
N PHE A 207 0.19 2.04 -0.65
CA PHE A 207 0.06 1.16 -1.81
C PHE A 207 -0.08 -0.27 -1.33
N ASP A 208 -1.04 -1.01 -1.88
CA ASP A 208 -1.21 -2.43 -1.60
C ASP A 208 -1.80 -3.16 -2.82
N ILE A 209 -1.51 -4.44 -2.96
CA ILE A 209 -1.93 -5.31 -4.04
C ILE A 209 -2.63 -6.53 -3.44
N VAL A 210 -3.92 -6.68 -3.76
CA VAL A 210 -4.68 -7.89 -3.42
C VAL A 210 -4.64 -8.88 -4.57
N SER A 211 -4.53 -10.16 -4.21
CA SER A 211 -4.51 -11.26 -5.17
C SER A 211 -5.71 -12.17 -4.99
N GLU A 212 -6.60 -12.20 -5.96
CA GLU A 212 -7.77 -13.08 -5.96
C GLU A 212 -7.76 -14.01 -7.16
N LYS A 213 -7.79 -15.33 -6.89
CA LYS A 213 -7.83 -16.37 -7.94
C LYS A 213 -6.72 -16.19 -8.99
N GLY A 214 -5.55 -15.72 -8.56
CA GLY A 214 -4.39 -15.47 -9.42
C GLY A 214 -4.43 -14.16 -10.20
N VAL A 215 -5.37 -13.26 -9.89
CA VAL A 215 -5.46 -11.91 -10.47
C VAL A 215 -5.09 -10.89 -9.40
N ASP A 216 -4.09 -10.06 -9.71
CA ASP A 216 -3.67 -8.94 -8.87
C ASP A 216 -4.49 -7.69 -9.18
N ARG A 217 -4.91 -6.97 -8.13
CA ARG A 217 -5.49 -5.62 -8.22
C ARG A 217 -4.77 -4.71 -7.26
N ALA A 218 -4.28 -3.59 -7.77
CA ALA A 218 -3.41 -2.68 -7.03
C ALA A 218 -4.14 -1.38 -6.71
N PHE A 219 -4.05 -0.94 -5.45
CA PHE A 219 -4.68 0.28 -4.96
C PHE A 219 -3.64 1.17 -4.31
N ALA A 220 -3.74 2.46 -4.56
CA ALA A 220 -2.89 3.46 -3.90
C ALA A 220 -3.73 4.59 -3.31
N VAL A 221 -3.21 5.23 -2.28
CA VAL A 221 -3.74 6.49 -1.75
C VAL A 221 -2.67 7.56 -1.80
N CYS A 222 -3.07 8.78 -2.17
CA CYS A 222 -2.24 9.98 -2.14
C CYS A 222 -3.11 11.18 -1.74
N GLY A 223 -2.65 11.98 -0.79
CA GLY A 223 -3.49 12.99 -0.14
C GLY A 223 -4.71 12.31 0.49
N SER A 224 -5.90 12.59 -0.02
CA SER A 224 -7.15 11.91 0.35
C SER A 224 -7.80 11.13 -0.80
N THR A 225 -7.11 10.93 -1.92
CA THR A 225 -7.69 10.25 -3.09
C THR A 225 -7.25 8.79 -3.15
N LEU A 226 -8.21 7.89 -3.40
CA LEU A 226 -7.96 6.48 -3.74
C LEU A 226 -7.78 6.35 -5.26
N TYR A 227 -6.78 5.56 -5.66
CA TYR A 227 -6.46 5.22 -7.04
C TYR A 227 -6.45 3.70 -7.22
N GLU A 228 -6.85 3.22 -8.39
CA GLU A 228 -6.44 1.91 -8.91
C GLU A 228 -5.20 2.11 -9.77
N ILE A 229 -4.19 1.25 -9.60
CA ILE A 229 -2.94 1.30 -10.35
C ILE A 229 -2.89 0.14 -11.34
N ASP A 230 -2.61 0.44 -12.61
CA ASP A 230 -2.33 -0.58 -13.61
C ASP A 230 -0.87 -1.04 -13.49
N LEU A 231 -0.65 -2.28 -13.02
CA LEU A 231 0.70 -2.83 -12.80
C LEU A 231 1.51 -3.10 -14.09
N GLY A 232 0.87 -3.04 -15.27
CA GLY A 232 1.54 -3.25 -16.56
C GLY A 232 2.01 -1.95 -17.21
N THR A 233 1.32 -0.84 -16.95
CA THR A 233 1.57 0.46 -17.57
C THR A 233 1.99 1.55 -16.58
N GLY A 234 1.76 1.33 -15.29
CA GLY A 234 1.97 2.31 -14.23
C GLY A 234 0.81 3.30 -14.05
N ALA A 235 -0.18 3.33 -14.95
CA ALA A 235 -1.21 4.38 -14.92
C ALA A 235 -2.09 4.31 -13.66
N ALA A 236 -2.26 5.45 -13.00
CA ALA A 236 -3.16 5.63 -11.86
C ALA A 236 -4.53 6.14 -12.34
N ARG A 237 -5.60 5.50 -11.89
CA ARG A 237 -6.98 5.91 -12.16
C ARG A 237 -7.69 6.24 -10.86
N ALA A 238 -8.08 7.50 -10.69
CA ALA A 238 -8.81 7.93 -9.49
C ALA A 238 -10.14 7.18 -9.34
N LEU A 239 -10.40 6.67 -8.13
CA LEU A 239 -11.64 5.98 -7.73
C LEU A 239 -12.55 6.87 -6.89
N GLY A 240 -11.99 7.86 -6.19
CA GLY A 240 -12.74 8.82 -5.40
C GLY A 240 -11.96 9.33 -4.20
N VAL A 241 -12.55 10.29 -3.50
CA VAL A 241 -12.01 10.83 -2.24
C VAL A 241 -12.39 9.91 -1.09
N VAL A 242 -11.41 9.55 -0.26
CA VAL A 242 -11.58 8.81 0.98
C VAL A 242 -12.20 9.72 2.03
N GLY A 243 -13.15 9.20 2.81
CA GLY A 243 -13.84 9.91 3.90
C GLY A 243 -12.95 10.19 5.13
N VAL A 244 -11.84 10.90 4.94
CA VAL A 244 -10.94 11.36 6.01
C VAL A 244 -11.39 12.72 6.56
N PRO A 245 -11.06 13.07 7.81
CA PRO A 245 -11.21 14.43 8.30
C PRO A 245 -10.48 15.44 7.40
N ALA A 246 -10.98 16.68 7.32
CA ALA A 246 -10.38 17.72 6.49
C ALA A 246 -8.89 17.95 6.84
N SER A 247 -8.09 18.21 5.81
CA SER A 247 -6.64 18.47 5.92
C SER A 247 -5.77 17.29 6.37
N ARG A 248 -6.28 16.05 6.32
CA ARG A 248 -5.51 14.83 6.56
C ARG A 248 -4.91 14.29 5.28
N ASN A 249 -3.64 13.88 5.35
CA ASN A 249 -2.99 13.08 4.31
C ASN A 249 -2.93 11.62 4.75
N LEU A 250 -3.12 10.72 3.79
CA LEU A 250 -2.92 9.29 3.98
C LEU A 250 -1.43 8.93 3.82
N VAL A 251 -0.94 8.09 4.73
CA VAL A 251 0.48 7.70 4.90
C VAL A 251 0.70 6.22 4.61
N GLY A 252 -0.35 5.40 4.67
CA GLY A 252 -0.26 3.97 4.41
C GLY A 252 -1.62 3.41 3.99
N LEU A 253 -1.59 2.25 3.34
CA LEU A 253 -2.77 1.55 2.87
C LEU A 253 -2.51 0.05 2.95
N THR A 254 -3.51 -0.70 3.40
CA THR A 254 -3.52 -2.15 3.31
C THR A 254 -4.93 -2.65 3.08
N ILE A 255 -5.06 -3.83 2.51
CA ILE A 255 -6.31 -4.47 2.13
C ILE A 255 -6.63 -5.48 3.22
N LEU A 256 -7.77 -5.24 3.88
CA LEU A 256 -8.22 -6.11 4.95
C LEU A 256 -8.66 -7.45 4.38
N PRO A 257 -8.34 -8.54 5.08
CA PRO A 257 -8.84 -9.84 4.69
C PRO A 257 -10.37 -9.90 4.76
N ASP A 258 -11.00 -10.48 3.75
CA ASP A 258 -12.46 -10.61 3.73
C ASP A 258 -12.98 -11.37 4.97
N ALA A 259 -14.01 -10.82 5.63
CA ALA A 259 -14.66 -11.48 6.76
C ALA A 259 -15.33 -12.82 6.37
N ASN A 260 -15.61 -13.03 5.09
CA ASN A 260 -16.27 -14.22 4.53
C ASN A 260 -15.31 -15.20 3.84
N ASP A 261 -14.01 -14.94 3.93
CA ASP A 261 -12.97 -15.88 3.55
C ASP A 261 -12.98 -17.05 4.55
N GLY A 262 -13.83 -18.03 4.27
CA GLY A 262 -13.93 -19.28 5.03
C GLY A 262 -12.77 -20.26 4.79
N ARG A 263 -11.56 -19.77 4.46
CA ARG A 263 -10.37 -20.64 4.38
C ARG A 263 -9.84 -20.89 5.79
N LYS A 264 -10.42 -21.92 6.42
CA LYS A 264 -9.78 -22.67 7.51
C LYS A 264 -8.60 -23.47 6.98
#